data_AF-A0A315DHA4-F1
#
_entry.id   AF-A0A315DHA4-F1
#
_cell.length_a   1.000
_cell.length_b   1.000
_cell.length_c   1.000
_cell.angle_alpha   90.00
_cell.angle_beta   90.00
_cell.angle_gamma   90.00
#
_symmetry.space_group_name_H-M   'P 1'
#
loop_
_entity.id
_entity.type
_entity.pdbx_description
1 polymer ?
#
loop_
_entity_poly.entity_id
_entity_poly.type
_entity_poly.pdbx_seq_one_letter_code
_entity_poly.pdbx_strand_id
1 'polypeptide(L)'
;MNNALRKPQEGQPWWRFGLVWMVVGGPAVVVVAGLVTFYIAASNPDPVLQVTPRSAMQERQGIAHAPAMQGRNHAATGELPSAVQAPAAAPTQP
;
A
#
# COMPACT_ATOMS: atom_id res chain seq x y z
N MET A 1 -8.01 27.27 -70.83
CA MET A 1 -7.19 26.29 -70.07
C MET A 1 -6.88 26.93 -68.73
N ASN A 2 -7.75 26.74 -67.73
CA ASN A 2 -7.76 27.59 -66.53
C ASN A 2 -7.54 26.69 -65.30
N ASN A 3 -6.41 26.01 -65.25
CA ASN A 3 -5.94 25.33 -64.05
C ASN A 3 -5.10 26.30 -63.24
N ALA A 4 -5.76 27.24 -62.55
CA ALA A 4 -5.12 27.93 -61.44
C ALA A 4 -4.66 26.86 -60.45
N LEU A 5 -3.35 26.73 -60.31
CA LEU A 5 -2.66 25.81 -59.42
C LEU A 5 -3.24 25.95 -58.01
N ARG A 6 -4.15 25.04 -57.64
CA ARG A 6 -4.60 24.92 -56.25
C ARG A 6 -3.37 24.52 -55.46
N LYS A 7 -2.75 25.47 -54.76
CA LYS A 7 -1.74 25.12 -53.75
C LYS A 7 -2.45 24.25 -52.72
N PRO A 8 -1.89 23.10 -52.32
CA PRO A 8 -2.39 22.38 -51.16
C PRO A 8 -2.48 23.38 -50.01
N GLN A 9 -3.65 23.49 -49.39
CA GLN A 9 -3.78 24.21 -48.14
C GLN A 9 -2.91 23.46 -47.14
N GLU A 10 -1.67 23.93 -46.92
CA GLU A 10 -0.82 23.40 -45.87
C GLU A 10 -1.58 23.60 -44.55
N GLY A 11 -2.06 22.48 -43.99
CA GLY A 11 -2.82 22.48 -42.75
C GLY A 11 -2.01 23.14 -41.64
N GLN A 12 -2.67 23.85 -40.74
CA GLN A 12 -1.97 24.45 -39.60
C GLN A 12 -1.23 23.35 -38.81
N PRO A 13 -0.05 23.68 -38.26
CA PRO A 13 0.70 22.71 -37.46
C PRO A 13 -0.11 22.17 -36.29
N TRP A 14 0.00 20.87 -36.06
CA TRP A 14 -0.86 20.13 -35.13
C TRP A 14 -0.80 20.65 -33.69
N TRP A 15 0.36 21.15 -33.23
CA TRP A 15 0.55 21.70 -31.88
C TRP A 15 -0.28 22.96 -31.58
N ARG A 16 -0.84 23.62 -32.60
CA ARG A 16 -1.74 24.78 -32.43
C ARG A 16 -3.16 24.38 -32.01
N PHE A 17 -3.57 23.13 -32.23
CA PHE A 17 -4.90 22.68 -31.84
C PHE A 17 -4.93 22.31 -30.36
N GLY A 18 -5.78 22.99 -29.58
CA GLY A 18 -5.91 22.75 -28.13
C GLY A 18 -6.29 21.30 -27.77
N LEU A 19 -6.99 20.60 -28.66
CA LEU A 19 -7.38 19.19 -28.45
C LEU A 19 -6.16 18.27 -28.30
N VAL A 20 -5.06 18.55 -28.99
CA VAL A 20 -3.83 17.76 -28.90
C VAL A 20 -3.27 17.80 -27.48
N TRP A 21 -3.33 18.96 -26.82
CA TRP A 21 -2.87 19.11 -25.44
C TRP A 21 -3.76 18.38 -24.44
N MET A 22 -5.05 18.22 -24.71
CA MET A 22 -5.93 17.40 -23.87
C MET A 22 -5.59 15.91 -23.99
N VAL A 23 -5.25 15.44 -25.19
CA VAL A 23 -4.82 14.06 -25.43
C VAL A 23 -3.45 13.76 -24.82
N VAL A 24 -2.49 14.68 -24.95
CA VAL A 24 -1.15 14.54 -24.37
C VAL A 24 -1.14 14.79 -22.86
N GLY A 25 -2.02 15.67 -22.39
CA GLY A 25 -2.12 16.08 -20.98
C GLY A 25 -2.45 14.92 -20.05
N GLY A 26 -3.41 14.07 -20.41
CA GLY A 26 -3.79 12.89 -19.61
C GLY A 26 -2.58 11.99 -19.29
N PRO A 27 -1.88 11.45 -20.29
CA PRO A 27 -0.67 10.65 -20.09
C PRO A 27 0.44 11.43 -19.37
N ALA A 28 0.66 12.70 -19.71
CA ALA A 28 1.69 13.51 -19.07
C ALA A 28 1.48 13.65 -17.56
N VAL A 29 0.23 13.85 -17.11
CA VAL A 29 -0.11 13.93 -15.68
C VAL A 29 0.22 12.63 -14.95
N VAL A 30 -0.08 11.47 -15.54
CA VAL A 30 0.21 10.16 -14.93
C VAL A 30 1.72 9.95 -14.78
N VAL A 31 2.52 10.31 -15.79
CA VAL A 31 3.98 10.23 -15.72
C VAL A 31 4.52 11.11 -14.59
N VAL A 32 4.05 12.35 -14.48
CA VAL A 32 4.44 13.27 -13.39
C VAL A 32 4.03 12.69 -12.03
N ALA A 33 2.82 12.17 -11.88
CA ALA A 33 2.36 11.55 -10.65
C ALA A 33 3.21 10.33 -10.23
N GLY A 34 3.60 9.50 -11.20
CA GLY A 34 4.50 8.38 -10.99
C GLY A 34 5.89 8.82 -10.50
N LEU A 35 6.46 9.86 -11.13
CA LEU A 35 7.74 10.43 -10.71
C LEU A 35 7.67 11.06 -9.31
N VAL A 36 6.57 11.74 -8.97
CA VAL A 36 6.36 12.31 -7.63
C VAL A 36 6.29 11.20 -6.59
N THR A 37 5.52 10.14 -6.85
CA THR A 37 5.43 8.98 -5.95
C THR A 37 6.79 8.33 -5.75
N PHE A 38 7.53 8.12 -6.85
CA PHE A 38 8.88 7.58 -6.80
C PHE A 38 9.82 8.48 -5.98
N TYR A 39 9.75 9.79 -6.18
CA TYR A 39 10.57 10.76 -5.45
C TYR A 39 10.31 10.69 -3.94
N ILE A 40 9.04 10.60 -3.52
CA ILE A 40 8.67 10.47 -2.10
C ILE A 40 9.25 9.17 -1.52
N ALA A 41 9.11 8.06 -2.23
CA ALA A 41 9.60 6.75 -1.79
C ALA A 41 11.13 6.70 -1.67
N ALA A 42 11.85 7.30 -2.62
CA ALA A 42 13.31 7.35 -2.59
C ALA A 42 13.86 8.29 -1.52
N SER A 43 13.13 9.36 -1.20
CA SER A 43 13.59 10.39 -0.26
C SER A 43 13.39 9.99 1.21
N ASN A 44 12.41 9.13 1.52
CA ASN A 44 12.09 8.72 2.89
C ASN A 44 12.02 7.19 2.98
N PRO A 45 13.18 6.49 2.96
CA PRO A 45 13.19 5.05 3.20
C PRO A 45 12.73 4.77 4.63
N ASP A 46 11.77 3.85 4.78
CA ASP A 46 11.34 3.37 6.10
C ASP A 46 12.55 2.79 6.84
N PRO A 47 12.90 3.28 8.05
CA PRO A 47 14.04 2.77 8.79
C PRO A 47 13.93 1.25 9.00
N VAL A 48 14.99 0.53 8.66
CA VAL A 48 15.06 -0.91 8.90
C VAL A 48 14.96 -1.18 10.40
N LEU A 49 13.85 -1.78 10.82
CA LEU A 49 13.67 -2.27 12.19
C LEU A 49 14.75 -3.33 12.46
N GLN A 50 15.69 -3.00 13.35
CA GLN A 50 16.68 -3.95 13.83
C GLN A 50 16.02 -4.90 14.83
N VAL A 51 15.25 -5.85 14.31
CA VAL A 51 14.64 -6.89 15.14
C VAL A 51 15.74 -7.88 15.51
N THR A 52 16.25 -7.75 16.74
CA THR A 52 17.13 -8.76 17.30
C THR A 52 16.33 -10.06 17.43
N PRO A 53 16.86 -11.24 17.07
CA PRO A 53 16.11 -12.50 17.15
C PRO A 53 15.52 -12.76 18.55
N ARG A 54 16.16 -12.23 19.59
CA ARG A 54 15.65 -12.25 20.96
C ARG A 54 14.37 -11.40 21.15
N SER A 55 14.28 -10.21 20.55
CA SER A 55 13.07 -9.38 20.62
C SER A 55 11.94 -9.96 19.76
N ALA A 56 12.26 -10.50 18.57
CA ALA A 56 11.28 -11.23 17.74
C ALA A 56 10.69 -12.44 18.46
N MET A 57 11.52 -13.21 19.17
CA MET A 57 11.08 -14.37 19.94
C MET A 57 10.27 -13.96 21.17
N GLN A 58 10.70 -12.92 21.90
CA GLN A 58 9.96 -12.41 23.06
C GLN A 58 8.54 -11.93 22.67
N GLU A 59 8.41 -11.26 21.51
CA GLU A 59 7.13 -10.77 21.01
C GLU A 59 6.24 -11.89 20.45
N ARG A 60 6.83 -12.90 19.79
CA ARG A 60 6.11 -14.12 19.39
C ARG A 60 5.67 -14.98 20.58
N GLN A 61 6.44 -15.02 21.66
CA GLN A 61 6.15 -15.87 22.82
C GLN A 61 4.85 -15.48 23.52
N GLY A 62 4.45 -14.20 23.45
CA GLY A 62 3.18 -13.75 23.97
C GLY A 62 2.02 -14.42 23.23
N ILE A 63 1.89 -14.19 21.93
CA ILE A 63 0.65 -14.51 21.18
C ILE A 63 0.71 -15.86 20.46
N ALA A 64 1.90 -16.34 20.05
CA ALA A 64 2.05 -17.53 19.22
C ALA A 64 1.98 -18.86 20.00
N HIS A 65 2.00 -18.83 21.33
CA HIS A 65 1.81 -20.01 22.18
C HIS A 65 0.39 -20.15 22.73
N ALA A 66 -0.52 -19.23 22.40
CA ALA A 66 -1.91 -19.36 22.77
C ALA A 66 -2.56 -20.53 22.01
N PRO A 67 -3.31 -21.44 22.68
CA PRO A 67 -4.09 -22.48 22.01
C PRO A 67 -4.92 -21.88 20.87
N ALA A 68 -5.00 -22.59 19.73
CA ALA A 68 -5.64 -22.08 18.52
C ALA A 68 -7.08 -21.55 18.74
N MET A 69 -7.78 -22.07 19.76
CA MET A 69 -9.10 -21.59 20.17
C MET A 69 -9.10 -20.19 20.82
N GLN A 70 -8.05 -19.82 21.54
CA GLN A 70 -7.86 -18.51 22.17
C GLN A 70 -7.24 -17.46 21.22
N GLY A 71 -6.67 -17.87 20.08
CA GLY A 71 -6.01 -16.95 19.16
C GLY A 71 -6.92 -16.27 18.12
N ARG A 72 -8.13 -16.79 17.85
CA ARG A 72 -8.92 -16.40 16.65
C ARG A 72 -9.44 -14.96 16.63
N ASN A 73 -9.44 -14.25 17.76
CA ASN A 73 -9.84 -12.83 17.81
C ASN A 73 -8.93 -11.94 18.69
N HIS A 74 -7.96 -12.51 19.40
CA HIS A 74 -7.08 -11.75 20.32
C HIS A 74 -5.87 -11.11 19.63
N ALA A 75 -5.66 -11.40 18.33
CA ALA A 75 -4.61 -10.78 17.52
C ALA A 75 -4.80 -9.27 17.32
N ALA A 76 -6.02 -8.75 17.47
CA ALA A 76 -6.31 -7.31 17.35
C ALA A 76 -6.18 -6.54 18.68
N THR A 77 -6.24 -7.22 19.83
CA THR A 77 -6.19 -6.59 21.17
C THR A 77 -4.82 -6.74 21.84
N GLY A 78 -3.99 -7.71 21.43
CA GLY A 78 -2.62 -7.88 21.92
C GLY A 78 -2.49 -8.47 23.34
N GLU A 79 -3.60 -8.80 24.00
CA GLU A 79 -3.62 -9.34 25.36
C GLU A 79 -4.27 -10.73 25.43
N LEU A 80 -3.60 -11.65 26.15
CA LEU A 80 -4.09 -12.99 26.47
C LEU A 80 -4.64 -13.01 27.90
N PRO A 81 -5.64 -13.85 28.19
CA PRO A 81 -6.10 -14.06 29.56
C PRO A 81 -4.96 -14.58 30.43
N SER A 82 -4.73 -13.94 31.59
CA SER A 82 -3.81 -14.47 32.60
C SER A 82 -4.31 -15.84 33.07
N ALA A 83 -3.42 -16.85 33.08
CA ALA A 83 -3.72 -18.24 33.44
C ALA A 83 -4.23 -18.48 34.88
N VAL A 84 -4.52 -17.41 35.62
CA VAL A 84 -5.04 -17.42 37.00
C VAL A 84 -6.57 -17.59 37.04
N GLN A 85 -7.29 -17.45 35.91
CA GLN A 85 -8.73 -17.75 35.85
C GLN A 85 -9.00 -19.14 35.23
N ALA A 86 -8.34 -20.18 35.76
CA ALA A 86 -8.96 -21.50 35.77
C ALA A 86 -9.89 -21.53 37.00
N PRO A 87 -11.22 -21.58 36.84
CA PRO A 87 -12.11 -21.73 37.99
C PRO A 87 -11.73 -23.03 38.70
N ALA A 88 -11.53 -22.88 40.01
CA ALA A 88 -11.10 -23.92 40.93
C ALA A 88 -11.86 -25.22 40.69
N ALA A 89 -11.09 -26.31 40.72
CA ALA A 89 -11.55 -27.68 40.70
C ALA A 89 -12.91 -27.83 41.41
N ALA A 90 -13.86 -28.44 40.69
CA ALA A 90 -15.12 -28.87 41.26
C ALA A 90 -14.85 -29.70 42.54
N PRO A 91 -15.46 -29.36 43.68
CA PRO A 91 -15.29 -30.13 44.89
C PRO A 91 -15.90 -31.53 44.67
N THR A 92 -15.05 -32.53 44.77
CA THR A 92 -15.41 -33.93 44.98
C THR A 92 -16.30 -34.06 46.21
N GLN A 93 -17.41 -34.78 46.10
CA GLN A 93 -18.05 -35.46 47.24
C GLN A 93 -19.14 -36.45 46.76
N PRO A 94 -19.48 -37.44 47.58
CA PRO A 94 -18.90 -38.79 47.63
C PRO A 94 -19.56 -39.81 46.69
#